data_AF-A0A1M5Y5K4-F1
#
_entry.id   AF-A0A1M5Y5K4-F1
#
_cell.length_a   1.000
_cell.length_b   1.000
_cell.length_c   1.000
_cell.angle_alpha   90.00
_cell.angle_beta   90.00
_cell.angle_gamma   90.00
#
_symmetry.space_group_name_H-M   'P 1'
#
loop_
_entity.id
_entity.type
_entity.pdbx_description
1 polymer ?
#
loop_
_entity_poly.entity_id
_entity_poly.type
_entity_poly.pdbx_seq_one_letter_code
_entity_poly.pdbx_strand_id
1 'polypeptide(L)'
;MNAPGKGLLKTVSVLFIIFGAIAAIVSLLGVAGSAALTSVGGVAGTAIGGVLLVATILILIVSVLELVLGIVGFNKCGDPHKASYFITVGVVMSIISLVPLILSAASGAFQLTSLIGFVLPILYIVGGAMNRNAITRGAAD
;
A
#
# COMPACT_ATOMS: atom_id res chain seq x y z
N MET A 1 6.08 19.26 22.15
CA MET A 1 7.00 19.00 21.02
C MET A 1 6.18 18.90 19.74
N ASN A 2 6.36 19.80 18.78
CA ASN A 2 5.63 19.75 17.50
C ASN A 2 6.28 18.70 16.59
N ALA A 3 5.50 17.74 16.07
CA ALA A 3 5.97 16.73 15.12
C ALA A 3 5.85 17.27 13.68
N PRO A 4 6.94 17.73 13.04
CA PRO A 4 6.89 18.38 11.72
C PRO A 4 6.40 17.44 10.60
N GLY A 5 6.57 16.12 10.77
CA GLY A 5 6.11 15.13 9.81
C GLY A 5 4.63 14.75 9.94
N LYS A 6 3.90 15.24 10.96
CA LYS A 6 2.51 14.84 11.25
C LYS A 6 1.55 15.05 10.07
N GLY A 7 1.68 16.17 9.35
CA GLY A 7 0.82 16.48 8.20
C GLY A 7 1.02 15.49 7.06
N LEU A 8 2.27 15.21 6.72
CA LEU A 8 2.62 14.27 5.65
C LEU A 8 2.20 12.84 6.01
N LEU A 9 2.46 12.40 7.25
CA LEU A 9 2.04 11.09 7.75
C LEU A 9 0.52 10.92 7.72
N LYS A 10 -0.23 11.97 8.08
CA LYS A 10 -1.70 11.94 8.08
C LYS A 10 -2.24 11.79 6.66
N THR A 11 -1.71 12.55 5.71
CA THR A 11 -2.12 12.46 4.30
C THR A 11 -1.80 11.09 3.71
N VAL A 12 -0.60 10.56 3.93
CA VAL A 12 -0.22 9.24 3.38
C VAL A 12 -1.03 8.12 4.03
N SER A 13 -1.31 8.19 5.33
CA SER A 13 -2.14 7.18 6.01
C SER A 13 -3.59 7.20 5.49
N VAL A 14 -4.16 8.38 5.24
CA VAL A 14 -5.48 8.51 4.60
C VAL A 14 -5.46 7.94 3.18
N LEU A 15 -4.38 8.17 2.40
CA LEU A 15 -4.25 7.56 1.07
C LEU A 15 -4.24 6.03 1.14
N PHE A 16 -3.54 5.42 2.10
CA PHE A 16 -3.57 3.96 2.29
C PHE A 16 -4.99 3.45 2.61
N ILE A 17 -5.79 4.18 3.40
CA ILE A 17 -7.19 3.81 3.66
C ILE A 17 -8.01 3.86 2.37
N ILE A 18 -7.84 4.91 1.55
CA ILE A 18 -8.57 5.06 0.28
C ILE A 18 -8.17 3.96 -0.71
N PHE A 19 -6.87 3.69 -0.89
CA PHE A 19 -6.40 2.64 -1.77
C PHE A 19 -6.83 1.25 -1.30
N GLY A 20 -6.74 0.96 0.01
CA GLY A 20 -7.24 -0.27 0.59
C GLY A 20 -8.74 -0.46 0.35
N ALA A 21 -9.55 0.58 0.50
CA ALA A 21 -10.99 0.53 0.22
C ALA A 21 -11.30 0.31 -1.27
N ILE A 22 -10.60 0.98 -2.17
CA ILE A 22 -10.73 0.76 -3.62
C ILE A 22 -10.33 -0.68 -3.96
N ALA A 23 -9.21 -1.17 -3.42
CA ALA A 23 -8.73 -2.53 -3.64
C ALA A 23 -9.74 -3.58 -3.14
N ALA A 24 -10.45 -3.33 -2.04
CA ALA A 24 -11.53 -4.19 -1.55
C ALA A 24 -12.73 -4.21 -2.52
N ILE A 25 -13.11 -3.06 -3.09
CA ILE A 25 -14.20 -3.01 -4.07
C ILE A 25 -13.78 -3.76 -5.36
N VAL A 26 -12.56 -3.53 -5.84
CA VAL A 26 -12.02 -4.18 -7.04
C VAL A 26 -11.87 -5.68 -6.84
N SER A 27 -11.47 -6.14 -5.65
CA SER A 27 -11.38 -7.58 -5.36
C SER A 27 -12.76 -8.23 -5.36
N LEU A 28 -13.79 -7.55 -4.85
CA LEU A 28 -15.19 -8.02 -4.93
C LEU A 28 -15.66 -8.17 -6.39
N LEU A 29 -15.35 -7.18 -7.23
CA LEU A 29 -15.60 -7.25 -8.67
C LEU A 29 -14.79 -8.35 -9.34
N GLY A 30 -13.55 -8.56 -8.91
CA GLY A 30 -12.68 -9.62 -9.40
C GLY A 30 -13.20 -11.02 -9.05
N VAL A 31 -13.82 -11.22 -7.89
CA VAL A 31 -14.49 -12.48 -7.54
C VAL A 31 -15.68 -12.72 -8.47
N ALA A 32 -16.53 -11.72 -8.69
CA ALA A 32 -17.64 -11.83 -9.64
C ALA A 32 -17.15 -12.06 -11.09
N GLY A 33 -16.07 -11.37 -11.48
CA GLY A 33 -15.41 -11.52 -12.78
C GLY A 33 -14.79 -12.90 -12.98
N SER A 34 -14.20 -13.49 -11.92
CA SER A 34 -13.65 -14.84 -11.97
C SER A 34 -14.74 -15.88 -12.26
N ALA A 35 -15.90 -15.78 -11.59
CA ALA A 35 -17.03 -16.67 -11.82
C ALA A 35 -17.57 -16.55 -13.25
N ALA A 36 -17.72 -15.34 -13.77
CA ALA A 36 -18.15 -15.10 -15.16
C ALA A 36 -17.14 -15.65 -16.19
N LEU A 37 -15.84 -15.52 -15.92
CA LEU A 37 -14.80 -15.99 -16.84
C LEU A 37 -14.73 -17.53 -16.87
N THR A 38 -14.94 -18.18 -15.72
CA THR A 38 -15.01 -19.64 -15.63
C THR A 38 -16.22 -20.24 -16.35
N SER A 39 -17.35 -19.51 -16.44
CA SER A 39 -18.58 -20.01 -17.07
C SER A 39 -18.62 -19.84 -18.59
N VAL A 40 -17.92 -18.83 -19.14
CA VAL A 40 -17.94 -18.51 -20.58
C VAL A 40 -16.70 -19.01 -21.33
N GLY A 41 -15.54 -19.15 -20.68
CA GLY A 41 -14.26 -19.35 -21.37
C GLY A 41 -13.76 -20.78 -21.57
N GLY A 42 -14.56 -21.82 -21.30
CA GLY A 42 -14.15 -23.22 -21.48
C GLY A 42 -12.91 -23.61 -20.64
N VAL A 43 -12.03 -24.48 -21.17
CA VAL A 43 -10.84 -24.97 -20.43
C VAL A 43 -9.82 -23.85 -20.11
N ALA A 44 -9.74 -22.84 -20.97
CA ALA A 44 -8.85 -21.70 -20.75
C ALA A 44 -9.45 -20.70 -19.75
N GLY A 45 -10.76 -20.45 -19.83
CA GLY A 45 -11.48 -19.57 -18.90
C GLY A 45 -11.55 -20.12 -17.48
N THR A 46 -11.64 -21.45 -17.32
CA THR A 46 -11.57 -22.11 -16.01
C THR A 46 -10.19 -21.99 -15.37
N ALA A 47 -9.11 -22.15 -16.15
CA ALA A 47 -7.75 -21.95 -15.68
C ALA A 47 -7.48 -20.48 -15.29
N ILE A 48 -7.82 -19.53 -16.17
CA ILE A 48 -7.60 -18.09 -15.93
C ILE A 48 -8.50 -17.58 -14.80
N GLY A 49 -9.77 -18.01 -14.75
CA GLY A 49 -10.70 -17.64 -13.69
C GLY A 49 -10.27 -18.19 -12.32
N GLY A 50 -9.72 -19.41 -12.27
CA GLY A 50 -9.13 -19.97 -11.04
C GLY A 50 -7.94 -19.16 -10.54
N VAL A 51 -7.02 -18.76 -11.44
CA VAL A 51 -5.90 -17.88 -11.10
C VAL A 51 -6.39 -16.51 -10.63
N LEU A 52 -7.40 -15.94 -11.29
CA LEU A 52 -7.99 -14.65 -10.92
C LEU A 52 -8.66 -14.71 -9.53
N LEU A 53 -9.29 -15.83 -9.18
CA LEU A 53 -9.88 -16.06 -7.86
C LEU A 53 -8.78 -16.05 -6.79
N VAL A 54 -7.71 -16.83 -6.98
CA VAL A 54 -6.59 -16.86 -6.02
C VAL A 54 -5.95 -15.49 -5.88
N ALA A 55 -5.72 -14.78 -7.00
CA ALA A 55 -5.18 -13.43 -7.00
C ALA A 55 -6.09 -12.44 -6.26
N THR A 56 -7.41 -12.51 -6.44
CA THR A 56 -8.37 -11.60 -5.79
C THR A 56 -8.47 -11.85 -4.28
N ILE A 57 -8.36 -13.11 -3.82
CA ILE A 57 -8.23 -13.42 -2.38
C ILE A 57 -6.95 -12.81 -1.80
N LEU A 58 -5.82 -12.95 -2.50
CA LEU A 58 -4.55 -12.35 -2.06
C LEU A 58 -4.65 -10.83 -1.97
N ILE A 59 -5.26 -10.17 -2.98
CA ILE A 59 -5.50 -8.73 -2.97
C ILE A 59 -6.43 -8.33 -1.81
N LEU A 60 -7.43 -9.14 -1.48
CA LEU A 60 -8.32 -8.89 -0.35
C LEU A 60 -7.54 -8.92 0.99
N ILE A 61 -6.64 -9.90 1.17
CA ILE A 61 -5.79 -9.97 2.36
C ILE A 61 -4.89 -8.73 2.46
N VAL A 62 -4.26 -8.34 1.35
CA VAL A 62 -3.42 -7.12 1.29
C VAL A 62 -4.24 -5.86 1.58
N SER A 63 -5.45 -5.75 1.03
CA SER A 63 -6.36 -4.63 1.27
C SER A 63 -6.70 -4.49 2.76
N VAL A 64 -7.02 -5.59 3.44
CA VAL A 64 -7.28 -5.57 4.89
C VAL A 64 -6.03 -5.10 5.65
N LEU A 65 -4.84 -5.55 5.26
CA LEU A 65 -3.59 -5.10 5.86
C LEU A 65 -3.36 -3.59 5.63
N GLU A 66 -3.58 -3.08 4.42
CA GLU A 66 -3.46 -1.65 4.09
C GLU A 66 -4.46 -0.78 4.87
N LEU A 67 -5.71 -1.25 5.03
CA LEU A 67 -6.73 -0.61 5.86
C LEU A 67 -6.29 -0.54 7.32
N VAL A 68 -5.81 -1.65 7.89
CA VAL A 68 -5.32 -1.69 9.28
C VAL A 68 -4.09 -0.80 9.45
N LEU A 69 -3.11 -0.89 8.55
CA LEU A 69 -1.90 -0.06 8.58
C LEU A 69 -2.24 1.44 8.40
N GLY A 70 -3.23 1.76 7.56
CA GLY A 70 -3.73 3.10 7.34
C GLY A 70 -4.43 3.68 8.58
N ILE A 71 -5.32 2.91 9.22
CA ILE A 71 -6.03 3.35 10.45
C ILE A 71 -5.05 3.47 11.63
N VAL A 72 -4.18 2.47 11.82
CA VAL A 72 -3.15 2.49 12.87
C VAL A 72 -2.15 3.63 12.63
N GLY A 73 -1.77 3.85 11.36
CA GLY A 73 -0.98 4.99 10.93
C GLY A 73 -1.67 6.30 11.29
N PHE A 74 -2.90 6.51 10.84
CA PHE A 74 -3.66 7.74 11.09
C PHE A 74 -3.72 8.13 12.58
N ASN A 75 -3.97 7.16 13.46
CA ASN A 75 -4.00 7.38 14.91
C ASN A 75 -2.60 7.63 15.51
N LYS A 76 -1.54 7.00 14.97
CA LYS A 76 -0.16 7.15 15.48
C LYS A 76 0.60 8.34 14.88
N CYS A 77 0.05 9.06 13.90
CA CYS A 77 0.70 10.21 13.26
C CYS A 77 1.06 11.35 14.22
N GLY A 78 0.40 11.43 15.39
CA GLY A 78 0.63 12.46 16.40
C GLY A 78 1.83 12.22 17.32
N ASP A 79 2.34 10.99 17.38
CA ASP A 79 3.40 10.60 18.32
C ASP A 79 4.75 10.43 17.59
N PRO A 80 5.68 11.39 17.72
CA PRO A 80 7.00 11.27 17.09
C PRO A 80 7.79 10.06 17.64
N HIS A 81 7.55 9.62 18.89
CA HIS A 81 8.17 8.41 19.47
C HIS A 81 7.85 7.11 18.70
N LYS A 82 6.78 7.10 17.89
CA LYS A 82 6.39 5.96 17.05
C LYS A 82 6.87 6.11 15.61
N ALA A 83 7.76 7.07 15.31
CA ALA A 83 8.33 7.28 13.97
C ALA A 83 8.97 6.02 13.37
N SER A 84 9.55 5.14 14.20
CA SER A 84 10.12 3.88 13.73
C SER A 84 9.08 2.94 13.10
N TYR A 85 7.82 2.96 13.59
CA TYR A 85 6.73 2.19 12.99
C TYR A 85 6.47 2.66 11.56
N PHE A 86 6.44 3.98 11.35
CA PHE A 86 6.24 4.55 10.02
C PHE A 86 7.39 4.20 9.08
N ILE A 87 8.65 4.35 9.51
CA ILE A 87 9.81 4.01 8.68
C ILE A 87 9.80 2.52 8.32
N THR A 88 9.56 1.62 9.27
CA THR A 88 9.54 0.17 9.01
C THR A 88 8.43 -0.22 8.03
N VAL A 89 7.20 0.25 8.26
CA VAL A 89 6.07 -0.05 7.36
C VAL A 89 6.30 0.53 5.96
N GLY A 90 6.86 1.74 5.88
CA GLY A 90 7.22 2.38 4.61
C GLY A 90 8.28 1.58 3.85
N VAL A 91 9.34 1.12 4.52
CA VAL A 91 10.39 0.28 3.90
C VAL A 91 9.81 -1.05 3.41
N VAL A 92 8.99 -1.73 4.22
CA VAL A 92 8.36 -2.99 3.82
C VAL A 92 7.49 -2.80 2.58
N MET A 93 6.64 -1.77 2.57
CA MET A 93 5.79 -1.45 1.42
C MET A 93 6.60 -1.00 0.20
N SER A 94 7.75 -0.34 0.41
CA SER A 94 8.67 0.03 -0.67
C SER A 94 9.27 -1.21 -1.34
N ILE A 95 9.65 -2.22 -0.57
CA ILE A 95 10.18 -3.49 -1.11
C ILE A 95 9.08 -4.24 -1.88
N ILE A 96 7.87 -4.32 -1.33
CA ILE A 96 6.74 -4.99 -1.97
C ILE A 96 6.36 -4.30 -3.30
N SER A 97 6.39 -2.96 -3.34
CA SER A 97 6.06 -2.18 -4.56
C SER A 97 7.14 -2.24 -5.65
N LEU A 98 8.35 -2.74 -5.37
CA LEU A 98 9.34 -3.03 -6.41
C LEU A 98 8.95 -4.23 -7.28
N VAL A 99 8.24 -5.21 -6.74
CA VAL A 99 7.81 -6.41 -7.49
C VAL A 99 6.94 -6.03 -8.70
N PRO A 100 5.83 -5.28 -8.56
CA PRO A 100 5.04 -4.86 -9.71
C PRO A 100 5.82 -3.90 -10.62
N LEU A 101 6.73 -3.08 -10.09
CA LEU A 101 7.56 -2.18 -10.90
C LEU A 101 8.50 -2.96 -11.84
N ILE A 102 9.18 -3.98 -11.33
CA ILE A 102 10.08 -4.83 -12.12
C ILE A 102 9.28 -5.64 -13.14
N LEU A 103 8.11 -6.16 -12.74
CA LEU A 103 7.24 -6.91 -13.64
C LEU A 103 6.67 -6.04 -14.79
N SER A 104 6.25 -4.81 -14.49
CA SER A 104 5.84 -3.82 -15.50
C SER A 104 7.00 -3.39 -16.40
N ALA A 105 8.21 -3.26 -15.86
CA ALA A 105 9.38 -2.94 -16.67
C ALA A 105 9.75 -4.09 -17.62
N ALA A 106 9.63 -5.34 -17.16
CA ALA A 106 9.88 -6.54 -17.97
C ALA A 106 8.84 -6.75 -19.08
N SER A 107 7.60 -6.26 -18.89
CA SER A 107 6.55 -6.31 -19.93
C SER A 107 6.66 -5.19 -20.98
N GLY A 108 7.66 -4.32 -20.90
CA GLY A 108 7.92 -3.25 -21.87
C GLY A 108 6.95 -2.05 -21.77
N ALA A 109 5.95 -2.11 -20.90
CA ALA A 109 4.99 -1.05 -20.65
C ALA A 109 5.28 -0.39 -19.30
N PHE A 110 6.07 0.69 -19.29
CA PHE A 110 6.22 1.54 -18.12
C PHE A 110 4.87 2.20 -17.79
N GLN A 111 4.15 1.61 -16.84
CA GLN A 111 2.88 2.14 -16.37
C GLN A 111 3.12 3.16 -15.25
N LEU A 112 2.66 4.41 -15.42
CA LEU A 112 2.73 5.45 -14.39
C LEU A 112 2.11 5.02 -13.06
N THR A 113 1.13 4.12 -13.10
CA THR A 113 0.48 3.52 -11.92
C THR A 113 1.47 2.79 -11.02
N SER A 114 2.48 2.11 -11.57
CA SER A 114 3.52 1.42 -10.79
C SER A 114 4.45 2.42 -10.09
N LEU A 115 4.65 3.61 -10.67
CA LEU A 115 5.47 4.66 -10.07
C LEU A 115 4.75 5.36 -8.90
N ILE A 116 3.44 5.61 -9.04
CA ILE A 116 2.62 6.19 -7.96
C ILE A 116 2.57 5.24 -6.75
N GLY A 117 2.46 3.93 -7.00
CA GLY A 117 2.53 2.91 -5.95
C GLY A 117 3.86 2.89 -5.18
N PHE A 118 4.96 3.34 -5.80
CA PHE A 118 6.28 3.43 -5.18
C PHE A 118 6.51 4.77 -4.47
N VAL A 119 5.92 5.86 -4.94
CA VAL A 119 6.05 7.19 -4.31
C VAL A 119 5.41 7.23 -2.92
N LEU A 120 4.31 6.51 -2.70
CA LEU A 120 3.60 6.45 -1.41
C LEU A 120 4.47 5.90 -0.26
N PRO A 121 5.14 4.75 -0.40
CA PRO A 121 6.05 4.26 0.64
C PRO A 121 7.25 5.17 0.87
N ILE A 122 7.79 5.82 -0.17
CA ILE A 122 8.88 6.81 -0.01
C ILE A 122 8.41 7.99 0.86
N LEU A 123 7.22 8.53 0.59
CA LEU A 123 6.64 9.61 1.41
C LEU A 123 6.47 9.17 2.86
N TYR A 124 6.07 7.91 3.09
CA TYR A 124 5.95 7.33 4.42
C TYR A 124 7.31 7.24 5.16
N ILE A 125 8.38 6.88 4.44
CA ILE A 125 9.77 6.89 4.96
C ILE A 125 10.22 8.32 5.28
N VAL A 126 10.01 9.27 4.37
CA VAL A 126 10.44 10.67 4.51
C VAL A 126 9.75 11.32 5.72
N GLY A 127 8.43 11.19 5.84
CA GLY A 127 7.72 11.74 6.99
C GLY A 127 8.11 11.08 8.32
N GLY A 128 8.42 9.77 8.30
CA GLY A 128 8.95 9.06 9.46
C GLY A 128 10.35 9.55 9.86
N ALA A 129 11.22 9.78 8.87
CA ALA A 129 12.56 10.34 9.07
C ALA A 129 12.51 11.78 9.61
N MET A 130 11.57 12.61 9.13
CA MET A 130 11.34 13.96 9.65
C MET A 130 10.93 13.94 11.13
N ASN A 131 10.04 13.02 11.54
CA ASN A 131 9.67 12.87 12.95
C ASN A 131 10.82 12.31 13.81
N ARG A 132 11.64 11.40 13.28
CA ARG A 132 12.83 10.88 13.97
C ARG A 132 13.88 11.98 14.19
N ASN A 133 14.18 12.77 13.17
CA ASN A 133 15.13 13.89 13.25
C ASN A 133 14.65 15.01 14.19
N ALA A 134 13.35 15.23 14.31
CA ALA A 134 12.81 16.20 15.26
C ALA A 134 13.00 15.76 16.73
N ILE A 135 12.97 14.46 17.01
CA ILE A 135 13.27 13.92 18.36
C ILE A 135 14.76 14.05 18.66
N THR A 136 15.64 13.69 17.72
CA THR A 136 17.09 13.81 17.93
C THR A 136 17.57 15.26 18.01
N ARG A 137 16.91 16.19 17.32
CA ARG A 137 17.22 17.63 17.44
C ARG A 137 16.68 18.23 18.73
N GLY A 138 15.42 17.97 19.10
CA GLY A 138 14.85 18.49 20.35
C GLY A 138 15.38 17.83 21.65
N ALA A 139 16.36 16.93 21.55
CA ALA A 139 17.12 16.39 22.68
C ALA A 139 18.53 16.99 22.78
N ALA A 140 18.89 17.92 21.86
CA ALA A 140 20.16 18.62 21.80
C ALA A 140 20.03 20.11 22.19
N ASP A 141 18.85 20.55 22.62
CA ASP A 141 18.51 21.86 23.19
C ASP A 141 18.00 21.68 24.64
#